data_AF-A0A3A4UX63-F1
#
_entry.id   AF-A0A3A4UX63-F1
#
_cell.length_a   1.000
_cell.length_b   1.000
_cell.length_c   1.000
_cell.angle_alpha   90.00
_cell.angle_beta   90.00
_cell.angle_gamma   90.00
#
_symmetry.space_group_name_H-M   'P 1'
#
loop_
_entity.id
_entity.type
_entity.pdbx_description
1 polymer ?
#
loop_
_entity_poly.entity_id
_entity_poly.type
_entity_poly.pdbx_seq_one_letter_code
_entity_poly.pdbx_strand_id
1 'polypeptide(L)'
;MTKKLYIEDAYIDRCTAKVQKVNGNTVVLDQTVLFAFSGGQATDKGTIGGIDVAHAQDLGDTIVYTLAQEPPFSAGDTVDVIIDTQNRNTIRKLHSAAHIVAHFFEQKTGITETIGSNVDATKARLDYPSETPITPLLSELAIKTNEFIRSAQPVKRYL
;
A
#
# COMPACT_ATOMS: atom_id res chain seq x y z
N MET A 1 16.38 10.63 -6.96
CA MET A 1 15.82 9.58 -6.07
C MET A 1 14.75 10.23 -5.21
N THR A 2 13.60 9.57 -5.04
CA THR A 2 12.52 9.96 -4.14
C THR A 2 12.64 9.20 -2.83
N LYS A 3 12.80 9.89 -1.70
CA LYS A 3 12.82 9.32 -0.36
C LYS A 3 11.41 8.85 0.05
N LYS A 4 11.25 7.54 0.26
CA LYS A 4 9.97 6.89 0.62
C LYS A 4 9.81 6.91 2.15
N LEU A 5 9.20 7.95 2.71
CA LEU A 5 9.13 8.17 4.17
C LEU A 5 8.37 7.07 4.92
N TYR A 6 7.40 6.44 4.26
CA TYR A 6 6.66 5.28 4.79
C TYR A 6 7.52 4.03 5.02
N ILE A 7 8.76 4.00 4.51
CA ILE A 7 9.74 2.96 4.83
C ILE A 7 10.37 3.22 6.21
N GLU A 8 10.49 4.45 6.67
CA GLU A 8 11.04 4.74 8.00
C GLU A 8 9.94 4.63 9.06
N ASP A 9 8.78 5.22 8.78
CA ASP A 9 7.61 5.18 9.65
C ASP A 9 6.32 5.07 8.83
N ALA A 10 5.63 3.94 8.96
CA ALA A 10 4.41 3.62 8.24
C ALA A 10 3.18 4.42 8.71
N TYR A 11 3.29 5.21 9.78
CA TYR A 11 2.20 6.01 10.36
C TYR A 11 2.30 7.50 10.02
N ILE A 12 3.36 7.96 9.36
CA ILE A 12 3.43 9.35 8.88
C ILE A 12 2.36 9.55 7.80
N ASP A 13 1.50 10.54 7.99
CA ASP A 13 0.39 10.85 7.10
C ASP A 13 0.58 12.11 6.25
N ARG A 14 1.59 12.92 6.58
CA ARG A 14 1.93 14.15 5.86
C ARG A 14 3.42 14.41 5.83
N CYS A 15 3.88 15.03 4.76
CA CYS A 15 5.21 15.62 4.70
C CYS A 15 5.23 16.86 3.79
N THR A 16 6.23 17.70 3.99
CA THR A 16 6.57 18.77 3.06
C THR A 16 7.68 18.27 2.13
N ALA A 17 7.51 18.42 0.82
CA ALA A 17 8.43 17.90 -0.20
C ALA A 17 8.81 18.97 -1.22
N LYS A 18 10.03 18.86 -1.77
CA LYS A 18 10.48 19.69 -2.88
C LYS A 18 10.10 19.05 -4.20
N VAL A 19 9.50 19.85 -5.08
CA VAL A 19 9.15 19.44 -6.44
C VAL A 19 10.41 19.33 -7.27
N GLN A 20 10.73 18.13 -7.74
CA GLN A 20 11.89 17.89 -8.61
C GLN A 20 11.55 18.14 -10.08
N LYS A 21 10.33 17.80 -10.51
CA LYS A 21 9.89 17.94 -11.90
C LYS A 21 8.38 18.11 -11.98
N VAL A 22 7.94 18.94 -12.93
CA VAL A 22 6.55 19.06 -13.38
C VAL A 22 6.51 18.94 -14.89
N ASN A 23 5.57 18.17 -15.43
CA ASN A 23 5.29 18.08 -16.86
C ASN A 23 3.78 17.85 -17.09
N GLY A 24 3.06 18.89 -17.48
CA GLY A 24 1.59 18.89 -17.44
C GLY A 24 1.10 18.58 -16.02
N ASN A 25 0.24 17.58 -15.87
CA ASN A 25 -0.25 17.11 -14.57
C ASN A 25 0.64 16.03 -13.91
N THR A 26 1.83 15.76 -14.43
CA THR A 26 2.75 14.79 -13.83
C THR A 26 3.81 15.46 -12.96
N VAL A 27 4.07 14.89 -11.78
CA VAL A 27 4.94 15.47 -10.76
C VAL A 27 5.89 14.42 -10.19
N VAL A 28 7.13 14.83 -9.94
CA VAL A 28 8.14 14.06 -9.19
C VAL A 28 8.60 14.86 -7.99
N LEU A 29 8.72 14.20 -6.83
CA LEU A 29 9.10 14.80 -5.56
C LEU A 29 10.42 14.19 -5.04
N ASP A 30 11.13 14.95 -4.20
CA ASP A 30 12.33 14.47 -3.50
C ASP A 30 12.02 13.51 -2.35
N GLN A 31 10.86 13.63 -1.72
CA GLN A 31 10.35 12.74 -0.69
C GLN A 31 8.83 12.66 -0.72
N THR A 32 8.28 11.60 -0.12
CA THR A 32 6.84 11.38 -0.14
C THR A 32 6.38 10.43 0.97
N VAL A 33 5.15 10.66 1.45
CA VAL A 33 4.39 9.75 2.32
C VAL A 33 3.42 8.86 1.55
N LEU A 34 3.16 9.14 0.26
CA LEU A 34 2.24 8.37 -0.59
C LEU A 34 2.92 7.11 -1.13
N PHE A 35 2.33 5.95 -0.87
CA PHE A 35 2.69 4.69 -1.48
C PHE A 35 2.10 4.61 -2.89
N ALA A 36 2.95 4.26 -3.86
CA ALA A 36 2.53 3.95 -5.21
C ALA A 36 2.31 2.44 -5.35
N PHE A 37 1.39 2.03 -6.22
CA PHE A 37 1.02 0.64 -6.40
C PHE A 37 2.25 -0.27 -6.54
N SER A 38 2.35 -1.28 -5.68
CA SER A 38 3.43 -2.26 -5.69
C SER A 38 3.03 -3.49 -4.88
N GLY A 39 3.48 -4.68 -5.30
CA GLY A 39 3.21 -5.94 -4.60
C GLY A 39 1.71 -6.26 -4.44
N GLY A 40 0.85 -5.75 -5.31
CA GLY A 40 -0.60 -5.90 -5.23
C GLY A 40 -1.31 -4.88 -4.31
N GLN A 41 -0.58 -4.10 -3.53
CA GLN A 41 -1.16 -3.04 -2.71
C GLN A 41 -1.52 -1.82 -3.57
N ALA A 42 -2.76 -1.35 -3.43
CA ALA A 42 -3.24 -0.15 -4.10
C ALA A 42 -2.41 1.10 -3.76
N THR A 43 -2.28 1.99 -4.75
CA THR A 43 -1.80 3.36 -4.52
C THR A 43 -2.67 4.05 -3.47
N ASP A 44 -2.06 4.83 -2.60
CA ASP A 44 -2.84 5.61 -1.65
C ASP A 44 -3.64 6.71 -2.31
N LYS A 45 -4.78 6.99 -1.69
CA LYS A 45 -5.47 8.26 -1.90
C LYS A 45 -4.77 9.37 -1.13
N GLY A 46 -4.77 10.57 -1.68
CA GLY A 46 -4.21 11.74 -1.05
C GLY A 46 -3.97 12.86 -2.05
N THR A 47 -3.29 13.90 -1.59
CA THR A 47 -3.04 15.12 -2.34
C THR A 47 -1.58 15.52 -2.36
N ILE A 48 -1.19 16.24 -3.41
CA ILE A 48 0.09 16.94 -3.54
C ILE A 48 -0.23 18.40 -3.84
N GLY A 49 0.20 19.32 -2.98
CA GLY A 49 -0.15 20.74 -3.10
C GLY A 49 -1.66 21.00 -3.10
N GLY A 50 -2.42 20.16 -2.39
CA GLY A 50 -3.89 20.24 -2.33
C GLY A 50 -4.64 19.67 -3.54
N ILE A 51 -3.93 19.09 -4.53
CA ILE A 51 -4.55 18.46 -5.70
C ILE A 51 -4.54 16.95 -5.54
N ASP A 52 -5.67 16.30 -5.84
CA ASP A 52 -5.83 14.85 -5.77
C ASP A 52 -4.84 14.12 -6.68
N VAL A 53 -4.25 13.04 -6.13
CA VAL A 53 -3.43 12.11 -6.89
C VAL A 53 -4.34 11.09 -7.58
N ALA A 54 -4.38 11.14 -8.91
CA ALA A 54 -5.18 10.23 -9.72
C ALA A 54 -4.45 8.89 -9.96
N HIS A 55 -3.13 8.94 -10.13
CA HIS A 55 -2.30 7.76 -10.36
C HIS A 55 -0.89 7.97 -9.80
N ALA A 56 -0.22 6.89 -9.43
CA ALA A 56 1.18 6.91 -9.01
C ALA A 56 1.89 5.67 -9.55
N GLN A 57 3.09 5.87 -10.11
CA GLN A 57 3.92 4.81 -10.66
C GLN A 57 5.28 4.80 -9.96
N ASP A 58 5.63 3.68 -9.33
CA ASP A 58 6.96 3.45 -8.76
C ASP A 58 7.90 2.93 -9.86
N LEU A 59 8.97 3.67 -10.12
CA LEU A 59 10.02 3.33 -11.08
C LEU A 59 11.31 2.90 -10.36
N GLY A 60 11.20 2.43 -9.11
CA GLY A 60 12.32 2.05 -8.26
C GLY A 60 12.83 3.27 -7.48
N ASP A 61 13.75 4.03 -8.08
CA ASP A 61 14.37 5.18 -7.43
C ASP A 61 13.50 6.44 -7.45
N THR A 62 12.45 6.46 -8.26
CA THR A 62 11.60 7.63 -8.47
C THR A 62 10.14 7.21 -8.50
N ILE A 63 9.26 8.04 -7.94
CA ILE A 63 7.82 7.88 -8.09
C ILE A 63 7.28 9.03 -8.94
N VAL A 64 6.51 8.70 -9.98
CA VAL A 64 5.82 9.67 -10.83
C VAL A 64 4.35 9.69 -10.43
N TYR A 65 3.87 10.85 -10.02
CA TYR A 65 2.46 11.08 -9.69
C TYR A 65 1.76 11.77 -10.85
N THR A 66 0.55 11.31 -11.18
CA THR A 66 -0.38 12.00 -12.07
C THR A 66 -1.46 12.65 -11.20
N LEU A 67 -1.55 13.97 -11.27
CA LEU A 67 -2.53 14.76 -10.54
C LEU A 67 -3.84 14.88 -11.33
N ALA A 68 -4.94 15.10 -10.63
CA ALA A 68 -6.27 15.28 -11.23
C ALA A 68 -6.37 16.50 -12.16
N GLN A 69 -5.48 17.48 -11.98
CA GLN A 69 -5.36 18.68 -12.82
C GLN A 69 -3.90 19.16 -12.84
N GLU A 70 -3.57 20.07 -13.77
CA GLU A 70 -2.26 20.70 -13.79
C GLU A 70 -2.03 21.54 -12.51
N PRO A 71 -0.89 21.38 -11.85
CA PRO A 71 -0.59 22.13 -10.63
C PRO A 71 -0.16 23.57 -10.93
N PRO A 72 -0.43 24.52 -10.02
CA PRO A 72 0.06 25.89 -10.15
C PRO A 72 1.54 26.06 -9.72
N PHE A 73 2.18 24.99 -9.24
CA PHE A 73 3.58 24.99 -8.78
C PHE A 73 4.54 24.46 -9.85
N SER A 74 5.81 24.80 -9.71
CA SER A 74 6.90 24.46 -10.62
C SER A 74 7.99 23.63 -9.93
N ALA A 75 8.93 23.10 -10.73
CA ALA A 75 10.12 22.49 -10.19
C ALA A 75 10.90 23.50 -9.33
N GLY A 76 11.35 23.08 -8.14
CA GLY A 76 12.00 23.91 -7.14
C GLY A 76 11.08 24.35 -6.00
N ASP A 77 9.77 24.38 -6.21
CA ASP A 77 8.79 24.75 -5.19
C ASP A 77 8.67 23.68 -4.10
N THR A 78 8.11 24.09 -2.97
CA THR A 78 7.84 23.24 -1.83
C THR A 78 6.34 23.06 -1.68
N VAL A 79 5.89 21.81 -1.53
CA VAL A 79 4.47 21.44 -1.47
C VAL A 79 4.20 20.49 -0.32
N ASP A 80 2.98 20.54 0.23
CA ASP A 80 2.51 19.54 1.17
C ASP A 80 1.99 18.30 0.45
N VAL A 81 2.35 17.13 0.99
CA VAL A 81 1.89 15.82 0.56
C VAL A 81 1.11 15.22 1.71
N ILE A 82 -0.15 14.89 1.48
CA ILE A 82 -1.07 14.43 2.54
C ILE A 82 -1.78 13.17 2.05
N ILE A 83 -1.78 12.12 2.85
CA ILE A 83 -2.53 10.88 2.54
C ILE A 83 -3.94 10.93 3.13
N ASP A 84 -4.86 10.17 2.53
CA ASP A 84 -6.10 9.79 3.20
C ASP A 84 -5.78 8.72 4.26
N THR A 85 -5.63 9.16 5.50
CA THR A 85 -5.25 8.31 6.64
C THR A 85 -6.25 7.19 6.89
N GLN A 86 -7.56 7.41 6.66
CA GLN A 86 -8.57 6.38 6.85
C GLN A 86 -8.43 5.28 5.79
N ASN A 87 -8.24 5.67 4.52
CA ASN A 87 -7.99 4.75 3.42
C ASN A 87 -6.72 3.93 3.65
N ARG A 88 -5.60 4.60 3.94
CA ARG A 88 -4.31 3.94 4.26
C ARG A 88 -4.43 2.96 5.41
N ASN A 89 -5.08 3.35 6.51
CA ASN A 89 -5.23 2.48 7.68
C ASN A 89 -6.06 1.23 7.37
N THR A 90 -7.06 1.36 6.50
CA THR A 90 -7.87 0.21 6.07
C THR A 90 -7.04 -0.76 5.23
N ILE A 91 -6.28 -0.24 4.26
CA ILE A 91 -5.35 -1.03 3.43
C ILE A 91 -4.33 -1.75 4.33
N ARG A 92 -3.71 -1.05 5.28
CA ARG A 92 -2.71 -1.64 6.19
C ARG A 92 -3.28 -2.78 7.04
N LYS A 93 -4.50 -2.62 7.55
CA LYS A 93 -5.21 -3.67 8.31
C LYS A 93 -5.49 -4.89 7.43
N LEU A 94 -6.03 -4.67 6.23
CA LEU A 94 -6.34 -5.72 5.28
C LEU A 94 -5.08 -6.45 4.79
N HIS A 95 -4.00 -5.73 4.50
CA HIS A 95 -2.72 -6.31 4.10
C HIS A 95 -2.14 -7.16 5.24
N SER A 96 -2.11 -6.65 6.47
CA SER A 96 -1.65 -7.43 7.62
C SER A 96 -2.49 -8.69 7.84
N ALA A 97 -3.82 -8.58 7.71
CA ALA A 97 -4.72 -9.72 7.79
C ALA A 97 -4.48 -10.74 6.66
N ALA A 98 -4.16 -10.29 5.44
CA ALA A 98 -3.83 -11.16 4.32
C ALA A 98 -2.60 -12.02 4.61
N HIS A 99 -1.54 -11.46 5.23
CA HIS A 99 -0.37 -12.25 5.66
C HIS A 99 -0.74 -13.32 6.70
N ILE A 100 -1.62 -13.01 7.65
CA ILE A 100 -2.08 -13.97 8.66
C ILE A 100 -2.90 -15.09 8.00
N VAL A 101 -3.79 -14.75 7.06
CA VAL A 101 -4.55 -15.73 6.28
C VAL A 101 -3.61 -16.62 5.47
N ALA A 102 -2.60 -16.03 4.82
CA ALA A 102 -1.58 -16.77 4.05
C ALA A 102 -0.85 -17.78 4.94
N HIS A 103 -0.43 -17.36 6.12
CA HIS A 103 0.25 -18.23 7.08
C HIS A 103 -0.59 -19.46 7.45
N PHE A 104 -1.87 -19.27 7.84
CA PHE A 104 -2.72 -20.40 8.20
C PHE A 104 -3.13 -21.25 7.00
N PHE A 105 -3.25 -20.63 5.81
CA PHE A 105 -3.50 -21.35 4.57
C PHE A 105 -2.33 -22.28 4.23
N GLU A 106 -1.10 -21.78 4.29
CA GLU A 106 0.12 -22.56 4.10
C GLU A 106 0.21 -23.70 5.14
N GLN A 107 0.00 -23.41 6.42
CA GLN A 107 0.00 -24.45 7.46
C GLN A 107 -1.04 -25.55 7.21
N LYS A 108 -2.19 -25.20 6.62
CA LYS A 108 -3.28 -26.15 6.38
C LYS A 108 -3.07 -26.99 5.11
N THR A 109 -2.50 -26.39 4.07
CA THR A 109 -2.46 -26.96 2.71
C THR A 109 -1.07 -27.40 2.27
N GLY A 110 -0.01 -26.87 2.87
CA GLY A 110 1.37 -26.98 2.40
C GLY A 110 1.68 -26.15 1.15
N ILE A 111 0.71 -25.40 0.61
CA ILE A 111 0.90 -24.56 -0.56
C ILE A 111 1.53 -23.23 -0.11
N THR A 112 2.77 -23.01 -0.54
CA THR A 112 3.55 -21.79 -0.25
C THR A 112 3.49 -20.78 -1.39
N GLU A 113 3.21 -21.24 -2.61
CA GLU A 113 3.22 -20.41 -3.81
C GLU A 113 1.97 -19.52 -3.89
N THR A 114 2.17 -18.21 -3.95
CA THR A 114 1.12 -17.23 -4.27
C THR A 114 1.25 -16.84 -5.74
N ILE A 115 0.21 -17.08 -6.53
CA ILE A 115 0.17 -16.77 -7.98
C ILE A 115 -0.50 -15.43 -8.30
N GLY A 116 -1.11 -14.79 -7.30
CA GLY A 116 -1.72 -13.48 -7.44
C GLY A 116 -2.05 -12.87 -6.08
N SER A 117 -1.98 -11.54 -6.00
CA SER A 117 -2.36 -10.79 -4.80
C SER A 117 -2.88 -9.42 -5.17
N ASN A 118 -3.87 -8.94 -4.42
CA ASN A 118 -4.33 -7.57 -4.49
C ASN A 118 -4.88 -7.13 -3.14
N VAL A 119 -4.60 -5.90 -2.73
CA VAL A 119 -5.20 -5.29 -1.53
C VAL A 119 -5.52 -3.83 -1.78
N ASP A 120 -6.77 -3.47 -1.54
CA ASP A 120 -7.27 -2.11 -1.54
C ASP A 120 -8.06 -1.84 -0.26
N ALA A 121 -8.71 -0.67 -0.16
CA ALA A 121 -9.47 -0.29 1.03
C ALA A 121 -10.82 -1.02 1.17
N THR A 122 -11.19 -1.87 0.22
CA THR A 122 -12.44 -2.65 0.22
C THR A 122 -12.19 -4.12 0.56
N LYS A 123 -11.10 -4.71 0.06
CA LYS A 123 -10.76 -6.12 0.29
C LYS A 123 -9.27 -6.41 0.08
N ALA A 124 -8.85 -7.56 0.60
CA ALA A 124 -7.62 -8.23 0.19
C ALA A 124 -7.95 -9.56 -0.49
N ARG A 125 -7.14 -9.95 -1.46
CA ARG A 125 -7.22 -11.20 -2.21
C ARG A 125 -5.84 -11.84 -2.31
N LEU A 126 -5.79 -13.15 -2.14
CA LEU A 126 -4.63 -14.00 -2.40
C LEU A 126 -5.09 -15.16 -3.28
N ASP A 127 -4.34 -15.42 -4.34
CA ASP A 127 -4.63 -16.44 -5.33
C ASP A 127 -3.57 -17.54 -5.21
N TYR A 128 -4.01 -18.80 -5.09
CA TYR A 128 -3.17 -19.98 -4.89
C TYR A 128 -3.44 -21.05 -5.96
N PRO A 129 -2.41 -21.77 -6.42
CA PRO A 129 -2.57 -22.89 -7.34
C PRO A 129 -3.04 -24.12 -6.56
N SER A 130 -4.35 -24.30 -6.40
CA SER A 130 -4.95 -25.44 -5.70
C SER A 130 -5.68 -26.36 -6.67
N GLU A 131 -5.39 -27.66 -6.62
CA GLU A 131 -6.10 -28.69 -7.40
C GLU A 131 -7.48 -29.03 -6.81
N THR A 132 -7.73 -28.64 -5.55
CA THR A 132 -9.01 -28.89 -4.87
C THR A 132 -9.68 -27.58 -4.46
N PRO A 133 -11.03 -27.54 -4.37
CA PRO A 133 -11.73 -26.37 -3.87
C PRO A 133 -11.34 -26.03 -2.43
N ILE A 134 -10.98 -24.77 -2.18
CA ILE A 134 -10.58 -24.30 -0.85
C ILE A 134 -11.77 -24.00 0.09
N THR A 135 -13.00 -23.98 -0.44
CA THR A 135 -14.23 -23.65 0.32
C THR A 135 -14.36 -24.38 1.67
N PRO A 136 -14.08 -25.70 1.77
CA PRO A 136 -14.17 -26.41 3.04
C PRO A 136 -13.19 -25.90 4.12
N LEU A 137 -12.11 -25.23 3.72
CA LEU A 137 -11.07 -24.73 4.62
C LEU A 137 -11.42 -23.34 5.20
N LEU A 138 -12.28 -22.58 4.52
CA LEU A 138 -12.50 -21.15 4.80
C LEU A 138 -12.96 -20.88 6.23
N SER A 139 -13.84 -21.73 6.79
CA SER A 139 -14.35 -21.55 8.16
C SER A 139 -13.24 -21.71 9.21
N GLU A 140 -12.43 -22.77 9.08
CA GLU A 140 -11.29 -23.01 9.98
C GLU A 140 -10.25 -21.89 9.89
N LEU A 141 -9.90 -21.49 8.66
CA LEU A 141 -8.96 -20.40 8.42
C LEU A 141 -9.44 -19.07 9.02
N ALA A 142 -10.74 -18.78 8.88
CA ALA A 142 -11.33 -17.58 9.47
C ALA A 142 -11.27 -17.60 11.01
N ILE A 143 -11.54 -18.74 11.65
CA ILE A 143 -11.45 -18.88 13.11
C ILE A 143 -10.02 -18.63 13.59
N LYS A 144 -9.04 -19.36 13.03
CA LYS A 144 -7.62 -19.24 13.40
C LYS A 144 -7.07 -17.83 13.18
N THR A 145 -7.41 -17.23 12.05
CA THR A 145 -7.01 -15.85 11.72
C THR A 145 -7.55 -14.87 12.77
N ASN A 146 -8.83 -14.97 13.12
CA ASN A 146 -9.43 -14.07 14.12
C ASN A 146 -8.87 -14.30 15.54
N GLU A 147 -8.58 -15.53 15.93
CA GLU A 147 -7.91 -15.83 17.19
C GLU A 147 -6.52 -15.21 17.25
N PHE A 148 -5.73 -15.34 16.19
CA PHE A 148 -4.41 -14.72 16.11
C PHE A 148 -4.49 -13.20 16.16
N ILE A 149 -5.42 -12.57 15.44
CA ILE A 149 -5.64 -11.12 15.48
C ILE A 149 -5.94 -10.66 16.92
N ARG A 150 -6.80 -11.37 17.66
CA ARG A 150 -7.13 -11.04 19.06
C ARG A 150 -5.94 -11.17 20.00
N SER A 151 -4.98 -12.03 19.69
CA SER A 151 -3.76 -12.17 20.49
C SER A 151 -2.80 -10.97 20.38
N ALA A 152 -3.06 -10.03 19.47
CA ALA A 152 -2.37 -8.74 19.35
C ALA A 152 -0.83 -8.86 19.30
N GLN A 153 -0.32 -9.87 18.60
CA GLN A 153 1.13 -10.04 18.44
C GLN A 153 1.76 -8.83 17.72
N PRO A 154 2.96 -8.39 18.12
CA PRO A 154 3.65 -7.29 17.45
C PRO A 154 4.06 -7.68 16.03
N VAL A 155 3.74 -6.82 15.06
CA VAL A 155 4.26 -6.92 13.69
C VAL A 155 5.59 -6.17 13.62
N LYS A 156 6.67 -6.90 13.32
CA LYS A 156 8.02 -6.34 13.16
C LYS A 156 8.44 -6.42 11.70
N ARG A 157 9.12 -5.39 11.21
CA ARG A 157 9.81 -5.39 9.92
C ARG A 157 11.29 -5.13 10.17
N TYR A 158 12.14 -5.86 9.46
CA TYR A 158 13.58 -5.64 9.45
C TYR A 158 13.92 -5.02 8.10
N LEU A 159 14.64 -3.91 8.12
CA LEU A 159 15.16 -3.23 6.93
C LEU A 159 16.56 -3.74 6.60
#